data_AF-A0A016QP82-F1
#
_entry.id   AF-A0A016QP82-F1
#
_cell.length_a   1.000
_cell.length_b   1.000
_cell.length_c   1.000
_cell.angle_alpha   90.00
_cell.angle_beta   90.00
_cell.angle_gamma   90.00
#
_symmetry.space_group_name_H-M   'P 1'
#
loop_
_entity.id
_entity.type
_entity.pdbx_description
1 polymer ?
#
loop_
_entity_poly.entity_id
_entity_poly.type
_entity_poly.pdbx_seq_one_letter_code
_entity_poly.pdbx_strand_id
1 'polypeptide(L)'
;MLTRERINGSARSNRPSHSPPAPACAPAPPPLPCQEMTAPREEQEGLPEGWAKVELGQLGIWGSGGTPPRTNPAFYAESGIPWLVIGDLNDGLVFGAKNHITESGLKNSAAKLLDPGTLLVAMYGSIGKMGITGMQCATNQAIAFCIPSEGLTHLKFLFYALKNEQQALVAQGQGGAQQNISQTILKAHPVPLPPLPEQKRIADKLDALLSRVEAGRERLERVPKLVKQFRQAVLSAAVSGELTREWRGGGDAAWEETTIGELLTGIEAGLNVKCEERPPLEAERGLVKISAVTWGRFQQEESKTLPPTEEVPETRRVKRGDFLISRANTLELVGACVIVERITKKLYLSDKVLRLNFKNDGNKVWALYCLRSGLGRQQIESLVSGNQLSMRNLSQDALRSIVLPLPPLPEQVEIVRRVEALFAIADRLEQRYQSALVSFQRLTPALLGKAFRGELVPQNPADEPASVLLARVRAQRAAEGTGPKRGRKPGKAAGQDGAEPKRRGRPPKAQAIPTAMNEAEALRLLQERRQQRAEGARLVGLFED
;
A
#
# COMPACT_ATOMS: atom_id res chain seq x y z
N MET A 1 -33.72 -76.10 -30.16
CA MET A 1 -32.59 -76.84 -29.55
C MET A 1 -32.23 -76.10 -28.28
N LEU A 2 -32.80 -76.53 -27.13
CA LEU A 2 -32.09 -77.30 -26.07
C LEU A 2 -31.02 -76.39 -25.42
N THR A 3 -31.12 -75.95 -24.16
CA THR A 3 -31.54 -76.67 -22.95
C THR A 3 -32.07 -75.72 -21.86
N ARG A 4 -33.03 -76.23 -21.08
CA ARG A 4 -33.39 -75.74 -19.74
C ARG A 4 -32.33 -76.22 -18.74
N GLU A 5 -32.05 -75.42 -17.71
CA GLU A 5 -31.89 -75.98 -16.36
C GLU A 5 -32.32 -74.96 -15.29
N ARG A 6 -32.85 -75.54 -14.22
CA ARG A 6 -33.66 -75.00 -13.13
C ARG A 6 -32.85 -75.40 -11.88
N ILE A 7 -32.60 -74.53 -10.89
CA ILE A 7 -33.28 -74.52 -9.57
C ILE A 7 -32.26 -74.11 -8.49
N ASN A 8 -32.67 -73.22 -7.59
CA ASN A 8 -32.54 -73.22 -6.11
C ASN A 8 -32.13 -71.87 -5.51
N GLY A 9 -33.03 -71.35 -4.68
CA GLY A 9 -32.80 -70.19 -3.84
C GLY A 9 -32.05 -70.54 -2.55
N SER A 10 -31.46 -69.51 -1.96
CA SER A 10 -31.22 -69.42 -0.52
C SER A 10 -31.08 -67.96 -0.15
N ALA A 11 -31.93 -67.52 0.77
CA ALA A 11 -31.90 -66.21 1.38
C ALA A 11 -30.63 -66.02 2.23
N ARG A 12 -30.00 -64.84 2.18
CA ARG A 12 -29.37 -64.21 3.36
C ARG A 12 -28.90 -62.77 3.12
N SER A 13 -29.39 -61.91 4.02
CA SER A 13 -28.85 -60.68 4.58
C SER A 13 -28.52 -59.50 3.66
N ASN A 14 -29.39 -58.49 3.77
CA ASN A 14 -29.07 -57.06 3.69
C ASN A 14 -27.71 -56.74 4.33
N ARG A 15 -26.79 -56.20 3.52
CA ARG A 15 -25.75 -55.27 3.98
C ARG A 15 -25.86 -54.00 3.13
N PRO A 16 -25.88 -52.80 3.74
CA PRO A 16 -25.87 -51.56 2.98
C PRO A 16 -24.52 -51.41 2.27
N SER A 17 -24.58 -51.17 0.96
CA SER A 17 -23.43 -50.82 0.14
C SER A 17 -22.87 -49.47 0.61
N HIS A 18 -21.68 -49.49 1.21
CA HIS A 18 -20.90 -48.29 1.46
C HIS A 18 -20.50 -47.67 0.12
N SER A 19 -21.06 -46.50 -0.19
CA SER A 19 -20.54 -45.62 -1.23
C SER A 19 -19.09 -45.22 -0.88
N PRO A 20 -18.16 -45.21 -1.85
CA PRO A 20 -16.78 -44.83 -1.58
C PRO A 20 -16.72 -43.33 -1.21
N PRO A 21 -15.82 -42.92 -0.30
CA PRO A 21 -15.66 -41.52 0.05
C PRO A 21 -15.17 -40.71 -1.15
N ALA A 22 -15.72 -39.51 -1.32
CA ALA A 22 -15.27 -38.53 -2.29
C ALA A 22 -13.75 -38.30 -2.17
N PRO A 23 -13.03 -38.06 -3.28
CA PRO A 23 -11.59 -37.85 -3.24
C PRO A 23 -11.29 -36.63 -2.36
N ALA A 24 -10.51 -36.86 -1.30
CA ALA A 24 -10.04 -35.81 -0.42
C ALA A 24 -9.34 -34.74 -1.26
N CYS A 25 -9.88 -33.52 -1.24
CA CYS A 25 -9.19 -32.35 -1.75
C CYS A 25 -7.86 -32.26 -0.99
N ALA A 26 -6.75 -32.41 -1.73
CA ALA A 26 -5.42 -32.39 -1.14
C ALA A 26 -5.26 -31.15 -0.25
N PRO A 27 -4.70 -31.28 0.97
CA PRO A 27 -4.46 -30.14 1.82
C PRO A 27 -3.65 -29.10 1.03
N ALA A 28 -4.04 -27.84 1.15
CA ALA A 28 -3.26 -26.74 0.59
C ALA A 28 -1.80 -26.95 1.00
N PRO A 29 -0.84 -26.86 0.05
CA PRO A 29 0.56 -26.98 0.41
C PRO A 29 0.85 -25.98 1.54
N PRO A 30 1.66 -26.37 2.55
CA PRO A 30 2.03 -25.43 3.61
C PRO A 30 2.52 -24.13 2.93
N PRO A 31 2.27 -22.94 3.53
CA PRO A 31 2.92 -21.74 3.05
C PRO A 31 4.40 -22.09 2.91
N LEU A 32 4.92 -21.97 1.68
CA LEU A 32 6.33 -22.19 1.42
C LEU A 32 7.06 -21.47 2.55
N PRO A 33 7.90 -22.15 3.33
CA PRO A 33 8.65 -21.46 4.36
C PRO A 33 9.29 -20.27 3.67
N CYS A 34 9.20 -19.09 4.29
CA CYS A 34 10.14 -18.02 4.04
C CYS A 34 11.52 -18.55 4.43
N GLN A 35 12.05 -19.49 3.66
CA GLN A 35 13.46 -19.63 3.51
C GLN A 35 13.84 -18.30 2.89
N GLU A 36 14.32 -17.42 3.76
CA GLU A 36 15.51 -16.67 3.46
C GLU A 36 16.49 -17.64 2.78
N MET A 37 16.33 -17.82 1.47
CA MET A 37 17.46 -18.05 0.60
C MET A 37 18.19 -16.72 0.58
N THR A 38 18.81 -16.39 1.72
CA THR A 38 20.09 -15.73 1.75
C THR A 38 21.03 -16.69 1.03
N ALA A 39 20.96 -16.67 -0.31
CA ALA A 39 22.11 -17.10 -1.08
C ALA A 39 23.30 -16.38 -0.45
N PRO A 40 24.37 -17.11 -0.09
CA PRO A 40 25.55 -16.47 0.47
C PRO A 40 25.94 -15.36 -0.48
N ARG A 41 26.05 -14.13 0.06
CA ARG A 41 26.59 -12.99 -0.68
C ARG A 41 28.00 -13.39 -1.05
N GLU A 42 28.22 -13.83 -2.28
CA GLU A 42 29.55 -13.81 -2.86
C GLU A 42 29.94 -12.33 -2.92
N GLU A 43 30.71 -11.91 -1.93
CA GLU A 43 31.42 -10.65 -1.93
C GLU A 43 32.42 -10.70 -3.08
N GLN A 44 32.01 -10.26 -4.27
CA GLN A 44 32.96 -9.76 -5.26
C GLN A 44 33.52 -8.45 -4.70
N GLU A 45 34.61 -8.56 -3.94
CA GLU A 45 35.38 -7.44 -3.40
C GLU A 45 36.08 -6.69 -4.53
N GLY A 46 35.35 -5.88 -5.27
CA GLY A 46 35.93 -4.99 -6.28
C GLY A 46 34.87 -4.12 -6.95
N LEU A 47 35.14 -2.83 -7.10
CA LEU A 47 34.38 -2.01 -8.03
C LEU A 47 34.71 -2.45 -9.47
N PRO A 48 33.76 -2.33 -10.41
CA PRO A 48 34.02 -2.63 -11.81
C PRO A 48 35.18 -1.81 -12.40
N GLU A 49 35.76 -2.28 -13.50
CA GLU A 49 36.85 -1.56 -14.17
C GLU A 49 36.39 -0.17 -14.63
N GLY A 50 37.22 0.84 -14.41
CA GLY A 50 36.90 2.25 -14.73
C GLY A 50 36.01 2.97 -13.72
N TRP A 51 35.45 2.26 -12.72
CA TRP A 51 34.67 2.86 -11.64
C TRP A 51 35.56 3.40 -10.52
N ALA A 52 35.07 4.40 -9.79
CA ALA A 52 35.75 4.99 -8.64
C ALA A 52 34.81 5.06 -7.43
N LYS A 53 35.36 4.86 -6.22
CA LYS A 53 34.65 5.15 -4.98
C LYS A 53 34.80 6.63 -4.66
N VAL A 54 33.68 7.34 -4.50
CA VAL A 54 33.67 8.79 -4.26
C VAL A 54 32.69 9.15 -3.16
N GLU A 55 32.91 10.28 -2.51
CA GLU A 55 31.94 10.84 -1.57
C GLU A 55 30.91 11.68 -2.33
N LEU A 56 29.65 11.63 -1.92
CA LEU A 56 28.56 12.43 -2.52
C LEU A 56 28.91 13.91 -2.63
N GLY A 57 29.63 14.47 -1.65
CA GLY A 57 30.08 15.85 -1.63
C GLY A 57 30.97 16.25 -2.81
N GLN A 58 31.59 15.29 -3.50
CA GLN A 58 32.43 15.53 -4.67
C GLN A 58 31.61 15.59 -5.97
N LEU A 59 30.42 15.00 -5.99
CA LEU A 59 29.59 14.85 -7.20
C LEU A 59 28.84 16.12 -7.61
N GLY A 60 28.76 17.13 -6.75
CA GLY A 60 28.00 18.35 -7.02
C GLY A 60 28.21 19.44 -5.97
N ILE A 61 27.56 20.57 -6.20
CA ILE A 61 27.50 21.68 -5.25
C ILE A 61 26.32 21.44 -4.31
N TRP A 62 26.63 21.14 -3.06
CA TRP A 62 25.63 20.82 -2.04
C TRP A 62 25.35 21.99 -1.11
N GLY A 63 24.07 22.23 -0.83
CA GLY A 63 23.60 23.14 0.21
C GLY A 63 22.34 22.65 0.88
N SER A 64 21.74 23.49 1.73
CA SER A 64 20.39 23.30 2.25
C SER A 64 19.57 24.56 2.09
N GLY A 65 18.26 24.39 2.13
CA GLY A 65 17.33 25.50 2.23
C GLY A 65 17.36 26.18 3.60
N GLY A 66 16.35 27.02 3.82
CA GLY A 66 16.17 27.79 5.05
C GLY A 66 14.70 28.11 5.29
N THR A 67 14.37 28.38 6.56
CA THR A 67 13.03 28.81 6.95
C THR A 67 13.07 30.29 7.30
N PRO A 68 12.33 31.16 6.58
CA PRO A 68 12.15 32.54 7.01
C PRO A 68 11.55 32.61 8.41
N PRO A 69 11.90 33.60 9.24
CA PRO A 69 11.33 33.73 10.58
C PRO A 69 9.80 33.64 10.57
N ARG A 70 9.25 32.58 11.17
CA ARG A 70 7.79 32.35 11.24
C ARG A 70 7.05 33.43 12.02
N THR A 71 7.77 34.21 12.83
CA THR A 71 7.26 35.35 13.57
C THR A 71 6.92 36.55 12.70
N ASN A 72 7.34 36.58 11.42
CA ASN A 72 6.99 37.64 10.48
C ASN A 72 6.11 37.10 9.34
N PRO A 73 4.78 37.29 9.40
CA PRO A 73 3.85 36.83 8.37
C PRO A 73 4.13 37.40 6.98
N ALA A 74 4.74 38.58 6.85
CA ALA A 74 5.04 39.21 5.56
C ALA A 74 6.08 38.43 4.71
N PHE A 75 6.77 37.45 5.31
CA PHE A 75 7.68 36.56 4.60
C PHE A 75 6.98 35.40 3.91
N TYR A 76 5.70 35.19 4.20
CA TYR A 76 4.87 34.12 3.68
C TYR A 76 3.73 34.73 2.86
N ALA A 77 3.31 34.03 1.82
CA ALA A 77 2.22 34.47 0.96
C ALA A 77 1.42 33.28 0.45
N GLU A 78 0.19 33.53 0.00
CA GLU A 78 -0.64 32.52 -0.67
C GLU A 78 -0.08 32.15 -2.05
N SER A 79 0.64 33.08 -2.67
CA SER A 79 1.35 32.90 -3.94
C SER A 79 2.68 33.66 -3.94
N GLY A 80 3.64 33.21 -4.74
CA GLY A 80 4.99 33.78 -4.76
C GLY A 80 6.02 32.70 -5.11
N ILE A 81 7.19 32.74 -4.47
CA ILE A 81 8.24 31.74 -4.67
C ILE A 81 7.78 30.43 -4.01
N PRO A 82 7.62 29.33 -4.77
CA PRO A 82 7.26 28.04 -4.18
C PRO A 82 8.29 27.62 -3.14
N TRP A 83 7.84 27.26 -1.95
CA TRP A 83 8.70 26.89 -0.83
C TRP A 83 8.41 25.45 -0.39
N LEU A 84 9.28 24.54 -0.84
CA LEU A 84 9.12 23.11 -0.65
C LEU A 84 9.50 22.68 0.77
N VAL A 85 8.68 21.80 1.32
CA VAL A 85 8.96 21.03 2.54
C VAL A 85 9.03 19.55 2.21
N ILE A 86 9.48 18.71 3.15
CA ILE A 86 9.69 17.26 2.93
C ILE A 86 8.43 16.55 2.38
N GLY A 87 7.25 17.03 2.80
CA GLY A 87 5.96 16.52 2.32
C GLY A 87 5.72 16.71 0.83
N ASP A 88 6.36 17.70 0.20
CA ASP A 88 6.20 18.00 -1.24
C ASP A 88 7.11 17.14 -2.13
N LEU A 89 8.14 16.49 -1.56
CA LEU A 89 9.00 15.55 -2.29
C LEU A 89 8.20 14.29 -2.66
N ASN A 90 8.47 13.70 -3.82
CA ASN A 90 7.69 12.59 -4.38
C ASN A 90 8.54 11.49 -5.04
N ASP A 91 9.86 11.48 -4.79
CA ASP A 91 10.82 10.58 -5.44
C ASP A 91 10.74 10.65 -6.98
N GLY A 92 10.53 11.85 -7.51
CA GLY A 92 10.43 12.17 -8.94
C GLY A 92 10.53 13.67 -9.20
N LEU A 93 9.88 14.14 -10.28
CA LEU A 93 9.84 15.55 -10.63
C LEU A 93 8.83 16.34 -9.77
N VAL A 94 9.25 17.50 -9.27
CA VAL A 94 8.46 18.37 -8.41
C VAL A 94 8.09 19.66 -9.14
N PHE A 95 6.79 19.83 -9.43
CA PHE A 95 6.24 20.97 -10.19
C PHE A 95 5.32 21.88 -9.37
N GLY A 96 5.27 21.72 -8.04
CA GLY A 96 4.40 22.50 -7.17
C GLY A 96 4.81 22.41 -5.71
N ALA A 97 4.41 23.42 -4.93
CA ALA A 97 4.56 23.48 -3.49
C ALA A 97 3.24 23.91 -2.85
N LYS A 98 2.94 23.42 -1.65
CA LYS A 98 1.79 23.91 -0.87
C LYS A 98 2.03 25.27 -0.25
N ASN A 99 3.29 25.58 0.07
CA ASN A 99 3.67 26.81 0.74
C ASN A 99 4.42 27.73 -0.23
N HIS A 100 4.32 29.04 -0.01
CA HIS A 100 5.06 30.05 -0.76
C HIS A 100 5.69 31.06 0.19
N ILE A 101 6.83 31.61 -0.22
CA ILE A 101 7.50 32.72 0.46
C ILE A 101 7.57 33.93 -0.46
N THR A 102 7.63 35.11 0.14
CA THR A 102 7.85 36.37 -0.60
C THR A 102 9.33 36.54 -0.93
N GLU A 103 9.67 37.42 -1.88
CA GLU A 103 11.07 37.81 -2.11
C GLU A 103 11.74 38.33 -0.84
N SER A 104 10.99 39.06 0.00
CA SER A 104 11.47 39.52 1.29
C SER A 104 11.79 38.36 2.21
N GLY A 105 10.96 37.30 2.23
CA GLY A 105 11.24 36.07 2.99
C GLY A 105 12.49 35.35 2.50
N LEU A 106 12.71 35.28 1.18
CA LEU A 106 13.93 34.71 0.60
C LEU A 106 15.17 35.52 1.02
N LYS A 107 15.16 36.85 0.81
CA LYS A 107 16.30 37.75 1.10
C LYS A 107 16.67 37.81 2.59
N ASN A 108 15.70 37.60 3.48
CA ASN A 108 15.89 37.67 4.94
C ASN A 108 15.96 36.30 5.62
N SER A 109 16.32 35.25 4.88
CA SER A 109 16.50 33.90 5.43
C SER A 109 17.68 33.19 4.79
N ALA A 110 17.99 31.99 5.30
CA ALA A 110 18.97 31.10 4.69
C ALA A 110 18.41 30.33 3.46
N ALA A 111 17.16 30.58 3.08
CA ALA A 111 16.57 29.96 1.89
C ALA A 111 17.31 30.43 0.63
N LYS A 112 17.41 29.53 -0.34
CA LYS A 112 18.08 29.79 -1.62
C LYS A 112 17.11 29.52 -2.75
N LEU A 113 17.20 30.32 -3.80
CA LEU A 113 16.47 30.09 -5.03
C LEU A 113 17.21 28.98 -5.80
N LEU A 114 16.46 27.94 -6.16
CA LEU A 114 16.93 26.76 -6.86
C LEU A 114 16.27 26.72 -8.22
N ASP A 115 17.07 26.51 -9.25
CA ASP A 115 16.59 26.37 -10.61
C ASP A 115 16.07 24.94 -10.88
N PRO A 116 15.25 24.75 -11.93
CA PRO A 116 14.90 23.42 -12.42
C PRO A 116 16.13 22.54 -12.69
N GLY A 117 16.01 21.23 -12.48
CA GLY A 117 17.12 20.28 -12.62
C GLY A 117 18.02 20.16 -11.38
N THR A 118 17.61 20.73 -10.24
CA THR A 118 18.31 20.58 -8.96
C THR A 118 17.79 19.35 -8.22
N LEU A 119 18.69 18.50 -7.73
CA LEU A 119 18.34 17.35 -6.91
C LEU A 119 18.07 17.78 -5.46
N LEU A 120 17.00 17.27 -4.87
CA LEU A 120 16.59 17.50 -3.49
C LEU A 120 16.64 16.20 -2.70
N VAL A 121 17.12 16.26 -1.47
CA VAL A 121 17.22 15.11 -0.54
C VAL A 121 16.76 15.54 0.85
N ALA A 122 15.74 14.88 1.38
CA ALA A 122 15.30 15.07 2.76
C ALA A 122 16.34 14.52 3.73
N MET A 123 16.73 15.33 4.70
CA MET A 123 17.68 14.97 5.74
C MET A 123 16.99 14.62 7.06
N TYR A 124 15.77 15.11 7.31
CA TYR A 124 15.10 14.99 8.61
C TYR A 124 13.82 14.16 8.50
N GLY A 125 13.58 13.28 9.46
CA GLY A 125 12.38 12.43 9.54
C GLY A 125 12.31 11.38 8.43
N SER A 126 12.04 11.80 7.18
CA SER A 126 12.01 10.95 6.00
C SER A 126 13.36 10.97 5.28
N ILE A 127 14.43 10.57 5.98
CA ILE A 127 15.80 10.57 5.45
C ILE A 127 15.85 9.88 4.09
N GLY A 128 16.45 10.54 3.10
CA GLY A 128 16.67 9.97 1.77
C GLY A 128 15.44 9.99 0.86
N LYS A 129 14.33 10.63 1.26
CA LYS A 129 13.24 10.98 0.33
C LYS A 129 13.72 12.07 -0.63
N MET A 130 13.45 11.95 -1.92
CA MET A 130 14.05 12.80 -2.94
C MET A 130 13.03 13.54 -3.81
N GLY A 131 13.53 14.51 -4.57
CA GLY A 131 12.82 15.13 -5.68
C GLY A 131 13.79 15.83 -6.63
N ILE A 132 13.39 16.03 -7.88
CA ILE A 132 14.11 16.85 -8.84
C ILE A 132 13.23 18.05 -9.15
N THR A 133 13.78 19.26 -9.03
CA THR A 133 13.02 20.48 -9.27
C THR A 133 12.60 20.57 -10.74
N GLY A 134 11.30 20.62 -11.01
CA GLY A 134 10.73 20.91 -12.35
C GLY A 134 10.36 22.38 -12.54
N MET A 135 10.58 23.19 -11.52
CA MET A 135 10.27 24.62 -11.47
C MET A 135 11.27 25.34 -10.56
N GLN A 136 11.39 26.66 -10.71
CA GLN A 136 12.17 27.47 -9.78
C GLN A 136 11.49 27.49 -8.40
N CYS A 137 12.25 27.26 -7.34
CA CYS A 137 11.69 27.13 -5.99
C CYS A 137 12.74 27.43 -4.90
N ALA A 138 12.30 27.47 -3.65
CA ALA A 138 13.16 27.43 -2.47
C ALA A 138 12.76 26.24 -1.59
N THR A 139 13.64 25.82 -0.68
CA THR A 139 13.37 24.71 0.25
C THR A 139 13.57 25.14 1.70
N ASN A 140 13.05 24.34 2.64
CA ASN A 140 13.36 24.50 4.06
C ASN A 140 14.73 23.87 4.43
N GLN A 141 15.18 24.08 5.67
CA GLN A 141 16.47 23.57 6.17
C GLN A 141 16.54 22.03 6.27
N ALA A 142 15.40 21.35 6.21
CA ALA A 142 15.33 19.90 6.30
C ALA A 142 15.61 19.20 4.96
N ILE A 143 15.72 19.98 3.88
CA ILE A 143 16.03 19.51 2.53
C ILE A 143 17.41 20.01 2.14
N ALA A 144 18.32 19.07 1.88
CA ALA A 144 19.54 19.34 1.15
C ALA A 144 19.23 19.43 -0.34
N PHE A 145 19.98 20.24 -1.06
CA PHE A 145 19.96 20.29 -2.51
C PHE A 145 21.36 20.04 -3.08
N CYS A 146 21.42 19.46 -4.27
CA CYS A 146 22.64 19.23 -5.02
C CYS A 146 22.45 19.69 -6.46
N ILE A 147 23.37 20.54 -6.92
CA ILE A 147 23.55 20.87 -8.34
C ILE A 147 24.69 19.97 -8.84
N PRO A 148 24.42 18.95 -9.68
CA PRO A 148 25.46 18.03 -10.16
C PRO A 148 26.59 18.76 -10.88
N SER A 149 27.82 18.26 -10.73
CA SER A 149 28.97 18.85 -11.41
C SER A 149 28.93 18.51 -12.89
N GLU A 150 28.93 19.54 -13.73
CA GLU A 150 28.96 19.39 -15.18
C GLU A 150 30.20 18.59 -15.62
N GLY A 151 30.01 17.66 -16.56
CA GLY A 151 31.08 16.80 -17.05
C GLY A 151 31.54 15.68 -16.09
N LEU A 152 30.99 15.57 -14.89
CA LEU A 152 31.34 14.51 -13.91
C LEU A 152 30.15 13.64 -13.53
N THR A 153 29.00 14.24 -13.27
CA THR A 153 27.86 13.54 -12.67
C THR A 153 26.60 13.75 -13.49
N HIS A 154 25.98 12.66 -13.94
CA HIS A 154 24.66 12.70 -14.55
C HIS A 154 23.56 12.78 -13.48
N LEU A 155 22.60 13.72 -13.62
CA LEU A 155 21.57 13.99 -12.62
C LEU A 155 20.71 12.76 -12.29
N LYS A 156 20.19 12.06 -13.29
CA LYS A 156 19.38 10.84 -13.09
C LYS A 156 20.19 9.73 -12.44
N PHE A 157 21.47 9.60 -12.81
CA PHE A 157 22.36 8.62 -12.17
C PHE A 157 22.53 8.93 -10.68
N LEU A 158 22.79 10.19 -10.32
CA LEU A 158 22.90 10.62 -8.93
C LEU A 158 21.61 10.36 -8.14
N PHE A 159 20.45 10.63 -8.74
CA PHE A 159 19.16 10.30 -8.17
C PHE A 159 19.04 8.79 -7.87
N TYR A 160 19.39 7.93 -8.83
CA TYR A 160 19.35 6.47 -8.62
C TYR A 160 20.40 5.97 -7.63
N ALA A 161 21.57 6.59 -7.57
CA ALA A 161 22.63 6.25 -6.61
C ALA A 161 22.13 6.49 -5.18
N LEU A 162 21.54 7.67 -4.94
CA LEU A 162 20.93 7.98 -3.64
C LEU A 162 19.73 7.09 -3.33
N LYS A 163 18.95 6.68 -4.34
CA LYS A 163 17.86 5.71 -4.17
C LYS A 163 18.38 4.35 -3.69
N ASN A 164 19.49 3.89 -4.26
CA ASN A 164 20.16 2.65 -3.85
C ASN A 164 20.68 2.74 -2.41
N GLU A 165 21.28 3.88 -2.06
CA GLU A 165 21.87 4.12 -0.73
C GLU A 165 20.89 4.57 0.34
N GLN A 166 19.59 4.68 0.03
CA GLN A 166 18.59 5.25 0.94
C GLN A 166 18.57 4.53 2.30
N GLN A 167 18.60 3.19 2.31
CA GLN A 167 18.61 2.42 3.56
C GLN A 167 19.89 2.65 4.37
N ALA A 168 21.04 2.76 3.69
CA ALA A 168 22.33 3.03 4.34
C ALA A 168 22.36 4.45 4.94
N LEU A 169 21.76 5.44 4.26
CA LEU A 169 21.60 6.80 4.80
C LEU A 169 20.64 6.85 5.99
N VAL A 170 19.52 6.13 5.94
CA VAL A 170 18.57 6.02 7.07
C VAL A 170 19.25 5.40 8.29
N ALA A 171 20.08 4.38 8.11
CA ALA A 171 20.83 3.75 9.20
C ALA A 171 21.86 4.67 9.86
N GLN A 172 22.31 5.72 9.17
CA GLN A 172 23.18 6.77 9.72
C GLN A 172 22.39 7.87 10.47
N GLY A 173 21.06 7.77 10.47
CA GLY A 173 20.18 8.68 11.19
C GLY A 173 20.46 8.68 12.69
N GLN A 174 20.42 9.89 13.28
CA GLN A 174 20.56 10.11 14.71
C GLN A 174 19.31 10.78 15.26
N GLY A 175 18.86 10.35 16.44
CA GLY A 175 17.68 10.88 17.13
C GLY A 175 16.85 9.79 17.81
N GLY A 176 15.89 10.20 18.64
CA GLY A 176 14.91 9.28 19.24
C GLY A 176 13.78 8.97 18.25
N ALA A 177 12.59 9.52 18.50
CA ALA A 177 11.40 9.30 17.67
C ALA A 177 11.53 9.83 16.22
N GLN A 178 12.43 10.79 15.97
CA GLN A 178 12.68 11.35 14.64
C GLN A 178 14.18 11.26 14.32
N GLN A 179 14.52 10.40 13.37
CA GLN A 179 15.88 10.24 12.87
C GLN A 179 16.22 11.35 11.88
N ASN A 180 17.41 11.95 12.03
CA ASN A 180 17.91 13.00 11.16
C ASN A 180 19.37 12.72 10.76
N ILE A 181 19.77 13.13 9.57
CA ILE A 181 21.18 13.21 9.15
C ILE A 181 21.58 14.66 8.94
N SER A 182 22.86 14.96 9.11
CA SER A 182 23.41 16.28 8.77
C SER A 182 23.88 16.32 7.31
N GLN A 183 24.03 17.53 6.76
CA GLN A 183 24.68 17.69 5.46
C GLN A 183 26.09 17.12 5.43
N THR A 184 26.81 17.13 6.57
CA THR A 184 28.16 16.56 6.66
C THR A 184 28.12 15.06 6.46
N ILE A 185 27.19 14.36 7.13
CA ILE A 185 26.97 12.92 6.96
C ILE A 185 26.59 12.61 5.52
N LEU A 186 25.62 13.35 4.96
CA LEU A 186 25.20 13.16 3.57
C LEU A 186 26.35 13.34 2.58
N LYS A 187 27.17 14.38 2.73
CA LYS A 187 28.30 14.65 1.82
C LYS A 187 29.41 13.61 1.93
N ALA A 188 29.67 13.08 3.12
CA ALA A 188 30.72 12.09 3.36
C ALA A 188 30.32 10.66 2.96
N HIS A 189 29.03 10.43 2.67
CA HIS A 189 28.54 9.11 2.31
C HIS A 189 29.17 8.63 0.98
N PRO A 190 29.81 7.45 0.95
CA PRO A 190 30.51 6.94 -0.22
C PRO A 190 29.53 6.31 -1.22
N VAL A 191 29.74 6.56 -2.51
CA VAL A 191 28.98 5.98 -3.61
C VAL A 191 29.92 5.52 -4.73
N PRO A 192 29.55 4.49 -5.50
CA PRO A 192 30.26 4.12 -6.71
C PRO A 192 29.98 5.10 -7.85
N LEU A 193 31.03 5.48 -8.58
CA LEU A 193 30.95 6.37 -9.74
C LEU A 193 31.51 5.68 -10.99
N PRO A 194 30.65 5.32 -11.97
CA PRO A 194 31.06 4.89 -13.30
C PRO A 194 31.58 6.06 -14.15
N PRO A 195 32.25 5.77 -15.28
CA PRO A 195 32.44 6.72 -16.37
C PRO A 195 31.15 7.46 -16.75
N LEU A 196 31.26 8.74 -17.14
CA LEU A 196 30.09 9.56 -17.46
C LEU A 196 29.17 8.97 -18.56
N PRO A 197 29.69 8.40 -19.67
CA PRO A 197 28.83 7.75 -20.67
C PRO A 197 28.09 6.54 -20.09
N GLU A 198 28.72 5.76 -19.21
CA GLU A 198 28.10 4.62 -18.54
C GLU A 198 27.03 5.06 -17.53
N GLN A 199 27.23 6.16 -16.81
CA GLN A 199 26.19 6.74 -15.92
C GLN A 199 24.87 7.01 -16.66
N LYS A 200 24.95 7.54 -17.90
CA LYS A 200 23.78 7.78 -18.76
C LYS A 200 23.11 6.46 -19.12
N ARG A 201 23.88 5.50 -19.66
CA ARG A 201 23.39 4.17 -20.03
C ARG A 201 22.70 3.45 -18.86
N ILE A 202 23.26 3.55 -17.65
CA ILE A 202 22.67 3.01 -16.42
C ILE A 202 21.33 3.71 -16.12
N ALA A 203 21.31 5.05 -16.12
CA ALA A 203 20.12 5.82 -15.82
C ALA A 203 18.98 5.53 -16.81
N ASP A 204 19.26 5.51 -18.12
CA ASP A 204 18.27 5.26 -19.16
C ASP A 204 17.71 3.83 -19.05
N LYS A 205 18.58 2.86 -18.74
CA LYS A 205 18.16 1.47 -18.52
C LYS A 205 17.29 1.33 -17.27
N LEU A 206 17.63 2.03 -16.19
CA LEU A 206 16.84 2.06 -14.96
C LEU A 206 15.48 2.72 -15.20
N ASP A 207 15.42 3.86 -15.88
CA ASP A 207 14.17 4.52 -16.27
C ASP A 207 13.24 3.55 -17.02
N ALA A 208 13.75 2.91 -18.07
CA ALA A 208 12.98 1.98 -18.88
C ALA A 208 12.48 0.77 -18.08
N LEU A 209 13.31 0.20 -17.21
CA LEU A 209 12.93 -0.97 -16.42
C LEU A 209 11.98 -0.62 -15.27
N LEU A 210 12.23 0.47 -14.55
CA LEU A 210 11.40 0.90 -13.43
C LEU A 210 10.04 1.40 -13.92
N SER A 211 9.96 2.07 -15.08
CA SER A 211 8.70 2.40 -15.73
C SER A 211 7.86 1.15 -16.03
N ARG A 212 8.49 0.08 -16.53
CA ARG A 212 7.81 -1.21 -16.75
C ARG A 212 7.36 -1.87 -15.45
N VAL A 213 8.13 -1.73 -14.37
CA VAL A 213 7.76 -2.23 -13.03
C VAL A 213 6.54 -1.48 -12.50
N GLU A 214 6.52 -0.15 -12.57
CA GLU A 214 5.35 0.64 -12.12
C GLU A 214 4.11 0.34 -12.96
N ALA A 215 4.22 0.29 -14.29
CA ALA A 215 3.10 -0.11 -15.15
C ALA A 215 2.59 -1.54 -14.85
N GLY A 216 3.49 -2.46 -14.48
CA GLY A 216 3.13 -3.79 -14.04
C GLY A 216 2.39 -3.80 -12.70
N ARG A 217 2.83 -2.96 -11.76
CA ARG A 217 2.22 -2.77 -10.43
C ARG A 217 0.80 -2.23 -10.56
N GLU A 218 0.57 -1.21 -11.37
CA GLU A 218 -0.77 -0.65 -11.61
C GLU A 218 -1.76 -1.69 -12.17
N ARG A 219 -1.28 -2.60 -13.02
CA ARG A 219 -2.10 -3.70 -13.55
C ARG A 219 -2.43 -4.71 -12.46
N LEU A 220 -1.46 -5.05 -11.61
CA LEU A 220 -1.63 -5.96 -10.48
C LEU A 220 -2.65 -5.41 -9.46
N GLU A 221 -2.65 -4.12 -9.18
CA GLU A 221 -3.57 -3.48 -8.23
C GLU A 221 -5.06 -3.66 -8.60
N ARG A 222 -5.37 -3.96 -9.88
CA ARG A 222 -6.74 -4.25 -10.34
C ARG A 222 -7.21 -5.67 -10.04
N VAL A 223 -6.30 -6.61 -9.79
CA VAL A 223 -6.61 -8.04 -9.65
C VAL A 223 -7.55 -8.33 -8.47
N PRO A 224 -7.35 -7.78 -7.25
CA PRO A 224 -8.26 -8.05 -6.13
C PRO A 224 -9.72 -7.66 -6.43
N LYS A 225 -9.92 -6.53 -7.14
CA LYS A 225 -11.25 -6.07 -7.55
C LYS A 225 -11.89 -7.04 -8.54
N LEU A 226 -11.14 -7.50 -9.53
CA LEU A 226 -11.62 -8.47 -10.53
C LEU A 226 -11.96 -9.82 -9.88
N VAL A 227 -11.15 -10.32 -8.95
CA VAL A 227 -11.43 -11.55 -8.19
C VAL A 227 -12.72 -11.41 -7.39
N LYS A 228 -12.94 -10.26 -6.72
CA LYS A 228 -14.18 -9.99 -6.00
C LYS A 228 -15.41 -9.99 -6.93
N GLN A 229 -15.31 -9.32 -8.08
CA GLN A 229 -16.38 -9.27 -9.08
C GLN A 229 -16.68 -10.65 -9.65
N PHE A 230 -15.65 -11.44 -9.96
CA PHE A 230 -15.79 -12.81 -10.44
C PHE A 230 -16.54 -13.69 -9.43
N ARG A 231 -16.16 -13.68 -8.14
CA ARG A 231 -16.87 -14.44 -7.11
C ARG A 231 -18.36 -14.06 -7.03
N GLN A 232 -18.67 -12.77 -7.13
CA GLN A 232 -20.06 -12.28 -7.13
C GLN A 232 -20.83 -12.69 -8.39
N ALA A 233 -20.21 -12.65 -9.57
CA ALA A 233 -20.83 -13.11 -10.81
C ALA A 233 -21.13 -14.62 -10.77
N VAL A 234 -20.21 -15.42 -10.22
CA VAL A 234 -20.42 -16.86 -10.03
C VAL A 234 -21.60 -17.13 -9.09
N LEU A 235 -21.69 -16.42 -7.96
CA LEU A 235 -22.83 -16.56 -7.05
C LEU A 235 -24.14 -16.11 -7.71
N SER A 236 -24.11 -15.01 -8.48
CA SER A 236 -25.28 -14.54 -9.22
C SER A 236 -25.77 -15.60 -10.22
N ALA A 237 -24.87 -16.20 -10.99
CA ALA A 237 -25.20 -17.26 -11.93
C ALA A 237 -25.66 -18.55 -11.22
N ALA A 238 -25.12 -18.84 -10.05
CA ALA A 238 -25.54 -19.96 -9.22
C ALA A 238 -26.99 -19.77 -8.73
N VAL A 239 -27.34 -18.61 -8.19
CA VAL A 239 -28.68 -18.36 -7.61
C VAL A 239 -29.75 -18.04 -8.65
N SER A 240 -29.38 -17.69 -9.88
CA SER A 240 -30.32 -17.55 -11.00
C SER A 240 -30.57 -18.86 -11.75
N GLY A 241 -29.80 -19.92 -11.43
CA GLY A 241 -29.83 -21.19 -12.15
C GLY A 241 -29.10 -21.19 -13.49
N GLU A 242 -28.51 -20.07 -13.93
CA GLU A 242 -27.73 -20.01 -15.18
C GLU A 242 -26.53 -20.97 -15.13
N LEU A 243 -25.90 -21.11 -13.96
CA LEU A 243 -24.73 -21.96 -13.77
C LEU A 243 -24.99 -23.44 -14.06
N THR A 244 -26.25 -23.91 -13.95
CA THR A 244 -26.66 -25.30 -14.19
C THR A 244 -27.62 -25.45 -15.37
N ARG A 245 -27.80 -24.42 -16.20
CA ARG A 245 -28.71 -24.44 -17.34
C ARG A 245 -28.44 -25.58 -18.33
N GLU A 246 -27.19 -25.75 -18.74
CA GLU A 246 -26.80 -26.85 -19.63
C GLU A 246 -27.01 -28.22 -18.99
N TRP A 247 -26.78 -28.34 -17.68
CA TRP A 247 -27.00 -29.58 -16.93
C TRP A 247 -28.48 -29.96 -16.89
N ARG A 248 -29.39 -28.97 -16.87
CA ARG A 248 -30.84 -29.15 -17.02
C ARG A 248 -31.30 -29.43 -18.46
N GLY A 249 -30.39 -29.54 -19.43
CA GLY A 249 -30.74 -29.69 -20.85
C GLY A 249 -31.19 -28.39 -21.52
N GLY A 250 -30.80 -27.22 -20.98
CA GLY A 250 -31.06 -25.91 -21.57
C GLY A 250 -32.30 -25.18 -21.02
N GLY A 251 -33.12 -25.85 -20.21
CA GLY A 251 -34.33 -25.29 -19.61
C GLY A 251 -34.07 -24.28 -18.48
N ASP A 252 -35.04 -23.38 -18.30
CA ASP A 252 -35.06 -22.43 -17.18
C ASP A 252 -35.22 -23.15 -15.84
N ALA A 253 -34.75 -22.51 -14.77
CA ALA A 253 -34.86 -23.06 -13.43
C ALA A 253 -36.30 -22.92 -12.90
N ALA A 254 -36.98 -24.05 -12.69
CA ALA A 254 -38.27 -24.11 -12.02
C ALA A 254 -38.08 -24.43 -10.53
N TRP A 255 -37.44 -23.53 -9.79
CA TRP A 255 -37.16 -23.69 -8.37
C TRP A 255 -38.31 -23.19 -7.51
N GLU A 256 -38.65 -23.92 -6.45
CA GLU A 256 -39.63 -23.47 -5.47
C GLU A 256 -39.03 -22.36 -4.60
N GLU A 257 -39.84 -21.41 -4.16
CA GLU A 257 -39.42 -20.43 -3.16
C GLU A 257 -39.62 -20.99 -1.75
N THR A 258 -38.63 -20.81 -0.89
CA THR A 258 -38.68 -21.19 0.53
C THR A 258 -38.14 -20.06 1.38
N THR A 259 -38.42 -20.07 2.67
CA THR A 259 -37.82 -19.12 3.61
C THR A 259 -36.65 -19.76 4.35
N ILE A 260 -35.67 -18.95 4.76
CA ILE A 260 -34.59 -19.45 5.63
C ILE A 260 -35.17 -20.12 6.87
N GLY A 261 -36.24 -19.58 7.46
CA GLY A 261 -36.90 -20.17 8.62
C GLY A 261 -37.32 -21.63 8.41
N GLU A 262 -37.83 -21.99 7.24
CA GLU A 262 -38.24 -23.36 6.90
C GLU A 262 -37.06 -24.31 6.75
N LEU A 263 -35.87 -23.82 6.40
CA LEU A 263 -34.66 -24.62 6.26
C LEU A 263 -33.96 -24.90 7.60
N LEU A 264 -34.34 -24.17 8.65
CA LEU A 264 -33.70 -24.23 9.97
C LEU A 264 -34.41 -25.18 10.93
N THR A 265 -33.63 -25.74 11.85
CA THR A 265 -34.11 -26.40 13.09
C THR A 265 -34.06 -25.46 14.28
N GLY A 266 -33.22 -24.42 14.24
CA GLY A 266 -33.12 -23.42 15.30
C GLY A 266 -32.08 -22.34 15.02
N ILE A 267 -32.13 -21.25 15.81
CA ILE A 267 -31.16 -20.16 15.79
C ILE A 267 -30.64 -19.97 17.22
N GLU A 268 -29.33 -19.87 17.36
CA GLU A 268 -28.67 -19.72 18.64
C GLU A 268 -27.90 -18.40 18.69
N ALA A 269 -28.29 -17.52 19.62
CA ALA A 269 -27.54 -16.29 19.90
C ALA A 269 -26.37 -16.56 20.85
N GLY A 270 -25.30 -15.79 20.72
CA GLY A 270 -24.20 -15.84 21.68
C GLY A 270 -24.43 -15.02 22.94
N LEU A 271 -23.34 -14.78 23.66
CA LEU A 271 -23.31 -14.19 24.99
C LEU A 271 -22.83 -12.74 24.94
N ASN A 272 -23.28 -11.93 25.89
CA ASN A 272 -22.78 -10.57 26.09
C ASN A 272 -21.98 -10.52 27.40
N VAL A 273 -20.67 -10.72 27.29
CA VAL A 273 -19.73 -10.79 28.42
C VAL A 273 -18.63 -9.74 28.23
N LYS A 274 -18.22 -9.09 29.32
CA LYS A 274 -17.05 -8.20 29.32
C LYS A 274 -15.77 -9.03 29.18
N CYS A 275 -15.03 -8.78 28.11
CA CYS A 275 -13.84 -9.54 27.74
C CYS A 275 -12.63 -8.60 27.63
N GLU A 276 -11.43 -9.16 27.72
CA GLU A 276 -10.20 -8.45 27.39
C GLU A 276 -10.10 -8.29 25.86
N GLU A 277 -9.71 -7.10 25.38
CA GLU A 277 -9.60 -6.78 23.95
C GLU A 277 -8.30 -7.32 23.34
N ARG A 278 -8.11 -8.63 23.46
CA ARG A 278 -7.04 -9.40 22.81
C ARG A 278 -7.54 -10.79 22.44
N PRO A 279 -6.95 -11.47 21.45
CA PRO A 279 -7.24 -12.86 21.17
C PRO A 279 -6.76 -13.79 22.32
N PRO A 280 -7.43 -14.93 22.56
CA PRO A 280 -7.02 -15.89 23.58
C PRO A 280 -5.76 -16.65 23.15
N LEU A 281 -4.94 -16.97 24.15
CA LEU A 281 -3.82 -17.91 24.08
C LEU A 281 -4.33 -19.37 24.03
N GLU A 282 -3.45 -20.34 23.78
CA GLU A 282 -3.86 -21.74 23.51
C GLU A 282 -4.73 -22.38 24.61
N ALA A 283 -4.46 -22.09 25.88
CA ALA A 283 -5.21 -22.63 27.02
C ALA A 283 -6.43 -21.77 27.39
N GLU A 284 -6.54 -20.56 26.85
CA GLU A 284 -7.58 -19.60 27.21
C GLU A 284 -8.86 -19.82 26.39
N ARG A 285 -9.96 -19.27 26.93
CA ARG A 285 -11.26 -19.25 26.28
C ARG A 285 -11.49 -17.85 25.70
N GLY A 286 -12.21 -17.77 24.60
CA GLY A 286 -12.54 -16.48 24.01
C GLY A 286 -13.93 -16.38 23.42
N LEU A 287 -14.36 -15.16 23.19
CA LEU A 287 -15.61 -14.81 22.54
C LEU A 287 -15.31 -14.30 21.13
N VAL A 288 -16.06 -14.77 20.12
CA VAL A 288 -15.89 -14.27 18.75
C VAL A 288 -16.32 -12.80 18.65
N LYS A 289 -15.51 -11.97 18.00
CA LYS A 289 -15.95 -10.62 17.60
C LYS A 289 -16.87 -10.74 16.39
N ILE A 290 -17.62 -9.69 16.12
CA ILE A 290 -18.38 -9.63 14.87
C ILE A 290 -17.48 -9.70 13.63
N SER A 291 -16.27 -9.13 13.71
CA SER A 291 -15.26 -9.19 12.66
C SER A 291 -14.74 -10.60 12.36
N ALA A 292 -14.97 -11.57 13.26
CA ALA A 292 -14.65 -12.98 13.00
C ALA A 292 -15.50 -13.59 11.88
N VAL A 293 -16.71 -13.05 11.68
CA VAL A 293 -17.66 -13.53 10.68
C VAL A 293 -17.60 -12.60 9.47
N THR A 294 -16.97 -13.08 8.41
CA THR A 294 -16.81 -12.34 7.15
C THR A 294 -17.60 -12.98 6.01
N TRP A 295 -17.71 -12.27 4.88
CA TRP A 295 -18.27 -12.82 3.64
C TRP A 295 -17.38 -13.91 2.98
N GLY A 296 -16.22 -14.21 3.56
CA GLY A 296 -15.26 -15.18 3.07
C GLY A 296 -15.05 -16.31 4.06
N ARG A 297 -14.01 -16.20 4.87
CA ARG A 297 -13.56 -17.24 5.82
C ARG A 297 -13.76 -16.78 7.27
N PHE A 298 -13.91 -17.75 8.17
CA PHE A 298 -14.00 -17.48 9.60
C PHE A 298 -12.63 -17.08 10.14
N GLN A 299 -12.54 -15.96 10.84
CA GLN A 299 -11.29 -15.41 11.37
C GLN A 299 -11.24 -15.59 12.89
N GLN A 300 -10.61 -16.68 13.34
CA GLN A 300 -10.53 -16.98 14.78
C GLN A 300 -9.66 -15.97 15.58
N GLU A 301 -8.78 -15.23 14.91
CA GLU A 301 -7.97 -14.18 15.55
C GLU A 301 -8.80 -12.93 15.92
N GLU A 302 -9.93 -12.72 15.25
CA GLU A 302 -10.89 -11.67 15.59
C GLU A 302 -11.75 -12.10 16.79
N SER A 303 -11.11 -12.29 17.92
CA SER A 303 -11.74 -12.75 19.17
C SER A 303 -11.26 -11.93 20.37
N LYS A 304 -12.02 -12.03 21.46
CA LYS A 304 -11.72 -11.41 22.76
C LYS A 304 -11.49 -12.49 23.79
N THR A 305 -10.55 -12.32 24.71
CA THR A 305 -10.29 -13.28 25.76
C THR A 305 -11.34 -13.17 26.86
N LEU A 306 -11.93 -14.31 27.23
CA LEU A 306 -12.86 -14.41 28.35
C LEU A 306 -12.09 -14.47 29.66
N PRO A 307 -12.54 -13.76 30.71
CA PRO A 307 -11.99 -13.90 32.05
C PRO A 307 -12.03 -15.36 32.52
N PRO A 308 -11.00 -15.88 33.21
CA PRO A 308 -10.97 -17.26 33.68
C PRO A 308 -12.16 -17.64 34.59
N THR A 309 -12.69 -16.66 35.33
CA THR A 309 -13.81 -16.82 36.27
C THR A 309 -15.18 -16.89 35.58
N GLU A 310 -15.28 -16.53 34.30
CA GLU A 310 -16.56 -16.53 33.61
C GLU A 310 -16.95 -17.97 33.21
N GLU A 311 -18.12 -18.41 33.65
CA GLU A 311 -18.72 -19.66 33.21
C GLU A 311 -19.52 -19.45 31.93
N VAL A 312 -19.15 -20.18 30.89
CA VAL A 312 -19.76 -20.08 29.57
C VAL A 312 -20.31 -21.44 29.18
N PRO A 313 -21.61 -21.55 28.83
CA PRO A 313 -22.20 -22.82 28.43
C PRO A 313 -21.48 -23.43 27.22
N GLU A 314 -21.08 -24.70 27.35
CA GLU A 314 -20.37 -25.41 26.28
C GLU A 314 -21.23 -25.58 25.01
N THR A 315 -22.55 -25.47 25.15
CA THR A 315 -23.48 -25.41 24.02
C THR A 315 -23.20 -24.24 23.09
N ARG A 316 -22.67 -23.10 23.59
CA ARG A 316 -22.36 -21.90 22.78
C ARG A 316 -20.98 -21.93 22.12
N ARG A 317 -20.24 -23.04 22.27
CA ARG A 317 -18.91 -23.19 21.65
C ARG A 317 -19.06 -23.28 20.14
N VAL A 318 -18.20 -22.54 19.43
CA VAL A 318 -18.07 -22.59 17.98
C VAL A 318 -17.35 -23.87 17.58
N LYS A 319 -17.91 -24.59 16.62
CA LYS A 319 -17.36 -25.86 16.11
C LYS A 319 -17.15 -25.80 14.60
N ARG A 320 -16.30 -26.68 14.10
CA ARG A 320 -16.16 -26.90 12.65
C ARG A 320 -17.52 -27.33 12.08
N GLY A 321 -17.92 -26.71 10.98
CA GLY A 321 -19.19 -26.96 10.29
C GLY A 321 -20.35 -26.06 10.75
N ASP A 322 -20.17 -25.26 11.80
CA ASP A 322 -21.17 -24.29 12.24
C ASP A 322 -21.39 -23.22 11.17
N PHE A 323 -22.65 -22.89 10.88
CA PHE A 323 -23.02 -21.74 10.08
C PHE A 323 -23.20 -20.53 10.99
N LEU A 324 -22.36 -19.52 10.83
CA LEU A 324 -22.39 -18.29 11.61
C LEU A 324 -22.82 -17.11 10.75
N ILE A 325 -23.63 -16.23 11.31
CA ILE A 325 -24.02 -14.96 10.68
C ILE A 325 -23.89 -13.79 11.65
N SER A 326 -23.41 -12.67 11.15
CA SER A 326 -23.35 -11.42 11.89
C SER A 326 -24.75 -10.79 11.95
N ARG A 327 -25.24 -10.48 13.15
CA ARG A 327 -26.56 -9.86 13.28
C ARG A 327 -26.51 -8.33 13.31
N ALA A 328 -25.38 -7.72 13.69
CA ALA A 328 -25.37 -6.27 13.89
C ALA A 328 -24.04 -5.58 13.56
N ASN A 329 -23.96 -4.89 12.42
CA ASN A 329 -22.75 -4.21 11.94
C ASN A 329 -23.13 -2.96 11.12
N THR A 330 -22.18 -2.36 10.42
CA THR A 330 -22.44 -1.45 9.31
C THR A 330 -23.35 -2.10 8.25
N LEU A 331 -24.00 -1.27 7.43
CA LEU A 331 -24.91 -1.74 6.38
C LEU A 331 -24.23 -2.73 5.41
N GLU A 332 -22.95 -2.54 5.12
CA GLU A 332 -22.18 -3.41 4.21
C GLU A 332 -21.86 -4.79 4.82
N LEU A 333 -21.70 -4.87 6.14
CA LEU A 333 -21.21 -6.08 6.84
C LEU A 333 -22.27 -6.82 7.66
N VAL A 334 -23.44 -6.23 7.89
CA VAL A 334 -24.55 -6.89 8.57
C VAL A 334 -25.05 -8.07 7.73
N GLY A 335 -25.31 -9.22 8.35
CA GLY A 335 -25.68 -10.43 7.65
C GLY A 335 -24.50 -11.18 7.02
N ALA A 336 -23.26 -10.74 7.23
CA ALA A 336 -22.08 -11.49 6.83
C ALA A 336 -22.16 -12.91 7.40
N CYS A 337 -22.03 -13.91 6.54
CA CYS A 337 -22.20 -15.32 6.93
C CYS A 337 -21.04 -16.19 6.46
N VAL A 338 -20.73 -17.23 7.25
CA VAL A 338 -19.64 -18.18 6.99
C VAL A 338 -19.93 -19.55 7.56
N ILE A 339 -19.39 -20.59 6.92
CA ILE A 339 -19.31 -21.94 7.51
C ILE A 339 -17.90 -22.10 8.09
N VAL A 340 -17.80 -22.51 9.35
CA VAL A 340 -16.52 -22.65 10.05
C VAL A 340 -15.76 -23.87 9.51
N GLU A 341 -14.78 -23.64 8.64
CA GLU A 341 -13.96 -24.73 8.06
C GLU A 341 -12.89 -25.24 9.02
N ARG A 342 -12.25 -24.32 9.76
CA ARG A 342 -11.16 -24.61 10.69
C ARG A 342 -11.29 -23.74 11.93
N ILE A 343 -11.08 -24.35 13.10
CA ILE A 343 -10.99 -23.68 14.38
C ILE A 343 -9.99 -24.43 15.26
N THR A 344 -9.03 -23.71 15.83
CA THR A 344 -8.03 -24.26 16.76
C THR A 344 -8.22 -23.72 18.18
N LYS A 345 -8.76 -22.51 18.32
CA LYS A 345 -9.00 -21.85 19.61
C LYS A 345 -10.34 -22.26 20.24
N LYS A 346 -10.43 -22.22 21.57
CA LYS A 346 -11.69 -22.45 22.31
C LYS A 346 -12.55 -21.18 22.29
N LEU A 347 -13.32 -21.00 21.22
CA LEU A 347 -14.15 -19.81 21.01
C LEU A 347 -15.64 -20.08 21.20
N TYR A 348 -16.35 -19.07 21.72
CA TYR A 348 -17.78 -19.08 21.98
C TYR A 348 -18.47 -17.92 21.25
N LEU A 349 -19.75 -18.09 20.94
CA LEU A 349 -20.56 -17.09 20.24
C LEU A 349 -20.73 -15.82 21.08
N SER A 350 -20.56 -14.64 20.48
CA SER A 350 -21.00 -13.37 21.05
C SER A 350 -22.46 -13.06 20.71
N ASP A 351 -23.10 -12.18 21.47
CA ASP A 351 -24.48 -11.74 21.25
C ASP A 351 -24.71 -11.18 19.83
N LYS A 352 -23.64 -10.67 19.19
CA LYS A 352 -23.62 -10.11 17.83
C LYS A 352 -23.46 -11.14 16.72
N VAL A 353 -23.27 -12.42 17.06
CA VAL A 353 -23.14 -13.52 16.10
C VAL A 353 -24.21 -14.56 16.42
N LEU A 354 -24.93 -14.99 15.38
CA LEU A 354 -25.92 -16.05 15.46
C LEU A 354 -25.36 -17.31 14.82
N ARG A 355 -25.65 -18.47 15.42
CA ARG A 355 -25.48 -19.77 14.78
C ARG A 355 -26.81 -20.27 14.24
N LEU A 356 -26.80 -20.70 12.98
CA LEU A 356 -27.96 -21.23 12.29
C LEU A 356 -27.82 -22.74 12.18
N ASN A 357 -28.80 -23.47 12.72
CA ASN A 357 -28.84 -24.91 12.65
C ASN A 357 -29.78 -25.31 11.50
N PHE A 358 -29.23 -25.92 10.45
CA PHE A 358 -29.99 -26.31 9.26
C PHE A 358 -30.47 -27.77 9.35
N LYS A 359 -31.59 -28.07 8.70
CA LYS A 359 -32.17 -29.42 8.63
C LYS A 359 -31.27 -30.42 7.89
N ASN A 360 -30.50 -29.97 6.91
CA ASN A 360 -29.52 -30.78 6.19
C ASN A 360 -28.35 -29.92 5.69
N ASP A 361 -27.23 -30.57 5.35
CA ASP A 361 -26.00 -29.89 4.93
C ASP A 361 -26.10 -29.25 3.54
N GLY A 362 -26.88 -29.80 2.61
CA GLY A 362 -27.10 -29.21 1.29
C GLY A 362 -27.72 -27.83 1.38
N ASN A 363 -28.81 -27.70 2.14
CA ASN A 363 -29.49 -26.44 2.40
C ASN A 363 -28.59 -25.42 3.12
N LYS A 364 -27.68 -25.89 4.00
CA LYS A 364 -26.72 -25.02 4.69
C LYS A 364 -25.74 -24.37 3.70
N VAL A 365 -25.15 -25.16 2.79
CA VAL A 365 -24.22 -24.63 1.78
C VAL A 365 -24.97 -23.77 0.76
N TRP A 366 -26.17 -24.18 0.36
CA TRP A 366 -27.00 -23.40 -0.56
C TRP A 366 -27.39 -22.04 0.03
N ALA A 367 -27.85 -22.00 1.29
CA ALA A 367 -28.17 -20.75 1.99
C ALA A 367 -26.94 -19.83 2.09
N LEU A 368 -25.73 -20.39 2.25
CA LEU A 368 -24.49 -19.61 2.22
C LEU A 368 -24.32 -18.85 0.91
N TYR A 369 -24.54 -19.52 -0.23
CA TYR A 369 -24.40 -18.91 -1.55
C TYR A 369 -25.48 -17.86 -1.81
N CYS A 370 -26.73 -18.17 -1.45
CA CYS A 370 -27.83 -17.22 -1.62
C CYS A 370 -27.62 -15.95 -0.78
N LEU A 371 -27.28 -16.08 0.50
CA LEU A 371 -27.04 -14.94 1.38
C LEU A 371 -25.83 -14.09 0.95
N ARG A 372 -24.84 -14.70 0.30
CA ARG A 372 -23.64 -14.02 -0.24
C ARG A 372 -23.84 -13.40 -1.63
N SER A 373 -24.91 -13.78 -2.32
CA SER A 373 -25.26 -13.26 -3.65
C SER A 373 -25.92 -11.87 -3.53
N GLY A 374 -26.02 -11.16 -4.66
CA GLY A 374 -26.74 -9.88 -4.71
C GLY A 374 -28.20 -9.99 -4.24
N LEU A 375 -28.88 -11.10 -4.55
CA LEU A 375 -30.27 -11.35 -4.16
C LEU A 375 -30.44 -11.41 -2.64
N GLY A 376 -29.63 -12.23 -1.96
CA GLY A 376 -29.69 -12.32 -0.50
C GLY A 376 -29.25 -11.01 0.15
N ARG A 377 -28.28 -10.32 -0.46
CA ARG A 377 -27.75 -9.08 0.10
C ARG A 377 -28.75 -7.94 0.09
N GLN A 378 -29.49 -7.77 -1.01
CA GLN A 378 -30.57 -6.79 -1.12
C GLN A 378 -31.70 -7.05 -0.10
N GLN A 379 -32.07 -8.31 0.12
CA GLN A 379 -33.07 -8.66 1.13
C GLN A 379 -32.59 -8.37 2.56
N ILE A 380 -31.33 -8.69 2.89
CA ILE A 380 -30.78 -8.33 4.21
C ILE A 380 -30.78 -6.82 4.40
N GLU A 381 -30.38 -6.04 3.39
CA GLU A 381 -30.35 -4.57 3.46
C GLU A 381 -31.73 -3.94 3.63
N SER A 382 -32.78 -4.52 3.05
CA SER A 382 -34.15 -4.02 3.21
C SER A 382 -34.78 -4.39 4.57
N LEU A 383 -34.31 -5.48 5.18
CA LEU A 383 -34.86 -6.01 6.44
C LEU A 383 -34.14 -5.50 7.69
N VAL A 384 -32.96 -4.88 7.56
CA VAL A 384 -32.21 -4.37 8.71
C VAL A 384 -32.81 -3.08 9.27
N SER A 385 -32.91 -3.01 10.59
CA SER A 385 -33.38 -1.84 11.33
C SER A 385 -32.21 -1.12 12.03
N GLY A 386 -32.41 0.14 12.43
CA GLY A 386 -31.44 0.95 13.18
C GLY A 386 -31.08 2.27 12.49
N ASN A 387 -31.08 3.36 13.26
CA ASN A 387 -30.90 4.72 12.75
C ASN A 387 -29.43 5.19 12.71
N GLN A 388 -28.50 4.42 13.27
CA GLN A 388 -27.08 4.74 13.30
C GLN A 388 -26.36 4.05 12.13
N LEU A 389 -25.63 4.82 11.32
CA LEU A 389 -24.88 4.33 10.15
C LEU A 389 -23.89 3.20 10.49
N SER A 390 -23.37 3.18 11.72
CA SER A 390 -22.39 2.20 12.20
C SER A 390 -23.01 0.91 12.75
N MET A 391 -24.31 0.88 13.08
CA MET A 391 -24.94 -0.21 13.83
C MET A 391 -26.36 -0.50 13.33
N ARG A 392 -26.44 -1.20 12.21
CA ARG A 392 -27.66 -1.86 11.71
C ARG A 392 -27.83 -3.20 12.41
N ASN A 393 -29.07 -3.63 12.63
CA ASN A 393 -29.38 -4.89 13.29
C ASN A 393 -30.38 -5.72 12.49
N LEU A 394 -30.08 -7.00 12.33
CA LEU A 394 -30.90 -8.03 11.73
C LEU A 394 -31.54 -8.85 12.85
N SER A 395 -32.86 -8.76 12.98
CA SER A 395 -33.60 -9.58 13.96
C SER A 395 -33.63 -11.05 13.52
N GLN A 396 -33.88 -11.97 14.45
CA GLN A 396 -34.00 -13.37 14.09
C GLN A 396 -35.23 -13.62 13.19
N ASP A 397 -36.31 -12.87 13.39
CA ASP A 397 -37.52 -13.01 12.58
C ASP A 397 -37.33 -12.47 11.17
N ALA A 398 -36.64 -11.33 11.03
CA ALA A 398 -36.20 -10.82 9.75
C ALA A 398 -35.28 -11.82 9.02
N LEU A 399 -34.36 -12.46 9.76
CA LEU A 399 -33.50 -13.50 9.19
C LEU A 399 -34.31 -14.72 8.72
N ARG A 400 -35.35 -15.13 9.48
CA ARG A 400 -36.24 -16.24 9.10
C ARG A 400 -37.07 -15.92 7.86
N SER A 401 -37.43 -14.66 7.63
CA SER A 401 -38.28 -14.23 6.51
C SER A 401 -37.55 -14.05 5.18
N ILE A 402 -36.22 -14.17 5.14
CA ILE A 402 -35.46 -14.10 3.89
C ILE A 402 -35.90 -15.24 2.96
N VAL A 403 -36.28 -14.88 1.74
CA VAL A 403 -36.78 -15.81 0.71
C VAL A 403 -35.61 -16.26 -0.17
N LEU A 404 -35.49 -17.56 -0.37
CA LEU A 404 -34.47 -18.19 -1.19
C LEU A 404 -35.14 -19.09 -2.25
N PRO A 405 -34.65 -19.10 -3.50
CA PRO A 405 -35.05 -20.15 -4.41
C PRO A 405 -34.40 -21.47 -3.98
N LEU A 406 -35.11 -22.60 -4.09
CA LEU A 406 -34.66 -23.91 -3.62
C LEU A 406 -34.56 -24.90 -4.80
N PRO A 407 -33.34 -25.21 -5.28
CA PRO A 407 -33.13 -26.28 -6.24
C PRO A 407 -33.38 -27.65 -5.59
N PRO A 408 -33.78 -28.67 -6.37
CA PRO A 408 -33.76 -30.05 -5.93
C PRO A 408 -32.37 -30.49 -5.44
N LEU A 409 -32.30 -31.41 -4.48
CA LEU A 409 -31.02 -31.88 -3.91
C LEU A 409 -29.97 -32.31 -4.94
N PRO A 410 -30.29 -33.06 -6.02
CA PRO A 410 -29.31 -33.41 -7.05
C PRO A 410 -28.70 -32.18 -7.73
N GLU A 411 -29.51 -31.14 -7.95
CA GLU A 411 -29.06 -29.91 -8.55
C GLU A 411 -28.23 -29.07 -7.58
N GLN A 412 -28.60 -29.02 -6.29
CA GLN A 412 -27.77 -28.36 -5.26
C GLN A 412 -26.35 -28.92 -5.23
N VAL A 413 -26.20 -30.25 -5.31
CA VAL A 413 -24.88 -30.91 -5.35
C VAL A 413 -24.09 -30.46 -6.58
N GLU A 414 -24.72 -30.37 -7.75
CA GLU A 414 -24.03 -29.94 -8.98
C GLU A 414 -23.66 -28.44 -8.94
N ILE A 415 -24.54 -27.59 -8.40
CA ILE A 415 -24.24 -26.17 -8.18
C ILE A 415 -23.01 -26.04 -7.28
N VAL A 416 -23.00 -26.71 -6.13
CA VAL A 416 -21.87 -26.68 -5.18
C VAL A 416 -20.58 -27.10 -5.89
N ARG A 417 -20.61 -28.21 -6.63
CA ARG A 417 -19.46 -28.69 -7.40
C ARG A 417 -18.92 -27.63 -8.38
N ARG A 418 -19.80 -26.95 -9.12
CA ARG A 418 -19.42 -25.90 -10.09
C ARG A 418 -18.90 -24.64 -9.40
N VAL A 419 -19.57 -24.18 -8.35
CA VAL A 419 -19.16 -22.99 -7.58
C VAL A 419 -17.80 -23.22 -6.93
N GLU A 420 -17.59 -24.36 -6.27
CA GLU A 420 -16.30 -24.70 -5.67
C GLU A 420 -15.18 -24.78 -6.70
N ALA A 421 -15.44 -25.38 -7.88
CA ALA A 421 -14.46 -25.43 -8.96
C ALA A 421 -14.06 -24.03 -9.45
N LEU A 422 -15.03 -23.13 -9.63
CA LEU A 422 -14.79 -21.75 -10.06
C LEU A 422 -14.11 -20.92 -8.95
N PHE A 423 -14.52 -21.09 -7.70
CA PHE A 423 -13.89 -20.43 -6.56
C PHE A 423 -12.45 -20.91 -6.35
N ALA A 424 -12.15 -22.19 -6.61
CA ALA A 424 -10.78 -22.69 -6.60
C ALA A 424 -9.89 -22.00 -7.66
N ILE A 425 -10.45 -21.60 -8.82
CA ILE A 425 -9.73 -20.78 -9.80
C ILE A 425 -9.45 -19.39 -9.22
N ALA A 426 -10.45 -18.76 -8.59
CA ALA A 426 -10.29 -17.45 -7.95
C ALA A 426 -9.23 -17.47 -6.85
N ASP A 427 -9.23 -18.51 -6.01
CA ASP A 427 -8.24 -18.69 -4.94
C ASP A 427 -6.82 -18.87 -5.51
N ARG A 428 -6.65 -19.65 -6.58
CA ARG A 428 -5.36 -19.78 -7.28
C ARG A 428 -4.89 -18.45 -7.88
N LEU A 429 -5.80 -17.65 -8.43
CA LEU A 429 -5.48 -16.34 -8.98
C LEU A 429 -5.03 -15.38 -7.87
N GLU A 430 -5.72 -15.39 -6.73
CA GLU A 430 -5.38 -14.59 -5.56
C GLU A 430 -4.00 -14.99 -4.99
N GLN A 431 -3.69 -16.29 -4.92
CA GLN A 431 -2.37 -16.78 -4.53
C GLN A 431 -1.26 -16.31 -5.48
N ARG A 432 -1.47 -16.44 -6.80
CA ARG A 432 -0.51 -15.96 -7.82
C ARG A 432 -0.30 -14.46 -7.74
N TYR A 433 -1.38 -13.70 -7.48
CA TYR A 433 -1.31 -12.26 -7.25
C TYR A 433 -0.44 -11.92 -6.04
N GLN A 434 -0.63 -12.61 -4.91
CA GLN A 434 0.19 -12.39 -3.71
C GLN A 434 1.67 -12.71 -3.98
N SER A 435 1.97 -13.82 -4.66
CA SER A 435 3.35 -14.14 -5.04
C SER A 435 3.95 -13.08 -5.98
N ALA A 436 3.19 -12.62 -6.97
CA ALA A 436 3.63 -11.55 -7.86
C ALA A 436 3.91 -10.25 -7.10
N LEU A 437 3.05 -9.86 -6.15
CA LEU A 437 3.24 -8.65 -5.34
C LEU A 437 4.57 -8.68 -4.57
N VAL A 438 4.89 -9.83 -3.96
CA VAL A 438 6.19 -10.02 -3.27
C VAL A 438 7.36 -9.93 -4.24
N SER A 439 7.25 -10.52 -5.45
CA SER A 439 8.28 -10.38 -6.48
C SER A 439 8.48 -8.92 -6.90
N PHE A 440 7.41 -8.17 -7.13
CA PHE A 440 7.47 -6.76 -7.52
C PHE A 440 8.15 -5.89 -6.45
N GLN A 441 7.90 -6.15 -5.17
CA GLN A 441 8.58 -5.47 -4.06
C GLN A 441 10.10 -5.70 -4.07
N ARG A 442 10.57 -6.82 -4.61
CA ARG A 442 12.00 -7.18 -4.70
C ARG A 442 12.66 -6.71 -6.00
N LEU A 443 11.90 -6.42 -7.05
CA LEU A 443 12.45 -6.04 -8.36
C LEU A 443 13.20 -4.71 -8.31
N THR A 444 12.61 -3.67 -7.71
CA THR A 444 13.26 -2.34 -7.67
C THR A 444 14.61 -2.38 -6.93
N PRO A 445 14.72 -2.94 -5.70
CA PRO A 445 16.01 -3.10 -5.04
C PRO A 445 17.00 -3.98 -5.82
N ALA A 446 16.53 -5.05 -6.47
CA ALA A 446 17.39 -5.92 -7.26
C ALA A 446 17.96 -5.21 -8.50
N LEU A 447 17.13 -4.41 -9.19
CA LEU A 447 17.55 -3.61 -10.35
C LEU A 447 18.57 -2.54 -9.96
N LEU A 448 18.32 -1.82 -8.86
CA LEU A 448 19.28 -0.85 -8.31
C LEU A 448 20.58 -1.55 -7.92
N GLY A 449 20.51 -2.66 -7.18
CA GLY A 449 21.69 -3.42 -6.80
C GLY A 449 22.52 -3.92 -8.00
N LYS A 450 21.87 -4.41 -9.06
CA LYS A 450 22.56 -4.78 -10.31
C LYS A 450 23.18 -3.57 -11.02
N ALA A 451 22.49 -2.43 -11.02
CA ALA A 451 23.00 -1.19 -11.59
C ALA A 451 24.30 -0.76 -10.92
N PHE A 452 24.32 -0.72 -9.59
CA PHE A 452 25.47 -0.21 -8.82
C PHE A 452 26.57 -1.24 -8.54
N ARG A 453 26.42 -2.47 -9.06
CA ARG A 453 27.51 -3.46 -9.20
C ARG A 453 28.07 -3.55 -10.63
N GLY A 454 27.58 -2.73 -11.57
CA GLY A 454 28.03 -2.78 -12.97
C GLY A 454 27.51 -3.99 -13.76
N GLU A 455 26.43 -4.64 -13.29
CA GLU A 455 25.83 -5.82 -13.92
C GLU A 455 24.65 -5.47 -14.85
N LEU A 456 24.16 -4.21 -14.81
CA LEU A 456 22.94 -3.81 -15.52
C LEU A 456 23.19 -3.46 -16.99
N VAL A 457 24.35 -2.89 -17.30
CA VAL A 457 24.76 -2.49 -18.65
C VAL A 457 26.19 -3.00 -18.91
N PRO A 458 26.55 -3.33 -20.16
CA PRO A 458 27.90 -3.77 -20.47
C PRO A 458 28.90 -2.61 -20.29
N GLN A 459 30.06 -2.89 -19.71
CA GLN A 459 31.16 -1.93 -19.65
C GLN A 459 31.73 -1.67 -21.04
N ASN A 460 32.19 -0.45 -21.26
CA ASN A 460 32.85 -0.06 -22.50
C ASN A 460 34.29 0.38 -22.20
N PRO A 461 35.32 -0.38 -22.62
CA PRO A 461 36.72 -0.05 -22.37
C PRO A 461 37.17 1.30 -22.96
N ALA A 462 36.42 1.84 -23.93
CA ALA A 462 36.68 3.15 -24.51
C ALA A 462 36.15 4.34 -23.67
N ASP A 463 35.36 4.08 -22.63
CA ASP A 463 34.84 5.14 -21.76
C ASP A 463 35.98 5.70 -20.89
N GLU A 464 36.10 7.03 -20.82
CA GLU A 464 37.11 7.68 -19.96
C GLU A 464 36.86 7.31 -18.47
N PRO A 465 37.85 6.72 -17.78
CA PRO A 465 37.67 6.27 -16.40
C PRO A 465 37.22 7.39 -15.45
N ALA A 466 36.38 7.06 -14.47
CA ALA A 466 35.85 8.04 -13.51
C ALA A 466 36.98 8.73 -12.70
N SER A 467 38.09 8.04 -12.44
CA SER A 467 39.27 8.58 -11.78
C SER A 467 39.89 9.77 -12.52
N VAL A 468 39.90 9.75 -13.86
CA VAL A 468 40.44 10.81 -14.71
C VAL A 468 39.52 12.04 -14.68
N LEU A 469 38.20 11.82 -14.77
CA LEU A 469 37.19 12.87 -14.64
C LEU A 469 37.28 13.58 -13.28
N LEU A 470 37.43 12.82 -12.19
CA LEU A 470 37.58 13.36 -10.84
C LEU A 470 38.85 14.21 -10.71
N ALA A 471 39.96 13.76 -11.28
CA ALA A 471 41.21 14.52 -11.28
C ALA A 471 41.06 15.86 -12.00
N ARG A 472 40.39 15.86 -13.17
CA ARG A 472 40.09 17.08 -13.94
C ARG A 472 39.26 18.08 -13.15
N VAL A 473 38.16 17.64 -12.52
CA VAL A 473 37.29 18.50 -11.72
C VAL A 473 37.99 19.02 -10.47
N ARG A 474 38.81 18.20 -9.81
CA ARG A 474 39.63 18.65 -8.66
C ARG A 474 40.62 19.74 -9.06
N ALA A 475 41.29 19.59 -10.21
CA ALA A 475 42.21 20.59 -10.73
C ALA A 475 41.50 21.92 -11.07
N GLN A 476 40.33 21.85 -11.71
CA GLN A 476 39.52 23.04 -12.01
C GLN A 476 39.07 23.78 -10.74
N ARG A 477 38.54 23.04 -9.75
CA ARG A 477 38.12 23.63 -8.46
C ARG A 477 39.29 24.23 -7.67
N ALA A 478 40.47 23.61 -7.74
CA ALA A 478 41.68 24.16 -7.12
C ALA A 478 42.12 25.47 -7.80
N ALA A 479 41.96 25.57 -9.13
CA ALA A 479 42.26 26.78 -9.90
C ALA A 479 41.24 27.92 -9.65
N GLU A 480 39.97 27.59 -9.43
CA GLU A 480 38.92 28.57 -9.08
C GLU A 480 39.00 29.04 -7.61
N GLY A 481 39.59 28.24 -6.72
CA GLY A 481 39.74 28.52 -5.29
C GLY A 481 40.79 29.56 -4.90
N THR A 482 41.57 30.10 -5.85
CA THR A 482 42.65 31.09 -5.61
C THR A 482 42.22 32.55 -5.83
N GLY A 483 41.02 32.94 -5.38
CA GLY A 483 40.59 34.34 -5.27
C GLY A 483 40.86 34.93 -3.86
N PRO A 484 41.13 36.25 -3.71
CA PRO A 484 41.64 36.81 -2.46
C PRO A 484 40.63 36.69 -1.31
N LYS A 485 41.04 36.03 -0.22
CA LYS A 485 40.29 35.97 1.04
C LYS A 485 40.07 37.40 1.55
N ARG A 486 38.83 37.90 1.45
CA ARG A 486 38.42 39.14 2.13
C ARG A 486 38.59 38.96 3.64
N GLY A 487 39.55 39.70 4.20
CA GLY A 487 39.88 39.68 5.62
C GLY A 487 38.65 39.96 6.49
N ARG A 488 38.42 39.07 7.45
CA ARG A 488 37.46 39.23 8.53
C ARG A 488 37.94 40.38 9.42
N LYS A 489 37.23 41.52 9.42
CA LYS A 489 37.50 42.60 10.40
C LYS A 489 37.24 42.08 11.82
N PRO A 490 38.09 42.41 12.82
CA PRO A 490 37.85 42.02 14.20
C PRO A 490 36.70 42.85 14.80
N GLY A 491 35.86 42.19 15.59
CA GLY A 491 34.77 42.83 16.33
C GLY A 491 35.30 43.77 17.41
N LYS A 492 34.71 44.95 17.54
CA LYS A 492 34.90 45.83 18.71
C LYS A 492 33.94 45.41 19.82
N ALA A 493 34.48 45.22 21.01
CA ALA A 493 33.76 45.01 22.25
C ALA A 493 33.39 46.35 22.91
N ALA A 494 32.25 46.31 23.61
CA ALA A 494 31.79 47.05 24.80
C ALA A 494 31.87 48.59 24.86
N GLY A 495 30.70 49.18 25.09
CA GLY A 495 30.51 50.47 25.76
C GLY A 495 29.16 50.45 26.48
N GLN A 496 29.20 50.40 27.82
CA GLN A 496 28.08 50.68 28.70
C GLN A 496 27.71 52.16 28.57
N ASP A 497 26.42 52.49 28.57
CA ASP A 497 25.86 53.64 29.31
C ASP A 497 24.35 53.80 29.09
N GLY A 498 23.64 54.11 30.18
CA GLY A 498 22.52 55.06 30.20
C GLY A 498 21.11 54.54 29.87
N ALA A 499 20.33 54.32 30.93
CA ALA A 499 18.88 54.21 30.86
C ALA A 499 18.17 55.56 30.58
N GLU A 500 16.90 55.44 30.17
CA GLU A 500 15.77 56.42 30.22
C GLU A 500 15.29 57.16 28.94
N PRO A 501 13.97 57.50 28.84
CA PRO A 501 13.09 56.87 27.85
C PRO A 501 12.52 57.84 26.80
N LYS A 502 12.25 57.37 25.58
CA LYS A 502 11.55 58.15 24.55
C LYS A 502 10.14 57.65 24.27
N ARG A 503 9.21 58.38 24.88
CA ARG A 503 7.86 58.81 24.45
C ARG A 503 7.21 58.08 23.27
N ARG A 504 6.02 57.53 23.55
CA ARG A 504 4.99 57.08 22.60
C ARG A 504 4.68 58.16 21.56
N GLY A 505 5.00 57.88 20.30
CA GLY A 505 4.44 58.55 19.12
C GLY A 505 3.35 57.69 18.50
N ARG A 506 2.18 58.30 18.27
CA ARG A 506 0.96 57.76 17.64
C ARG A 506 1.26 57.21 16.22
N PRO A 507 0.62 56.12 15.76
CA PRO A 507 0.91 55.57 14.44
C PRO A 507 0.34 56.48 13.33
N PRO A 508 0.96 56.55 12.14
CA PRO A 508 0.28 57.08 10.97
C PRO A 508 -0.79 56.10 10.49
N LYS A 509 -1.89 56.67 10.01
CA LYS A 509 -3.13 56.01 9.56
C LYS A 509 -2.86 54.97 8.47
N ALA A 510 -3.62 53.88 8.55
CA ALA A 510 -3.73 52.83 7.55
C ALA A 510 -3.91 53.42 6.14
N GLN A 511 -3.04 53.00 5.22
CA GLN A 511 -3.30 53.09 3.78
C GLN A 511 -3.86 51.75 3.30
N ALA A 512 -4.84 51.88 2.41
CA ALA A 512 -5.78 50.86 1.98
C ALA A 512 -5.14 49.60 1.37
N ILE A 513 -5.82 48.49 1.62
CA ILE A 513 -5.66 47.17 0.99
C ILE A 513 -5.83 47.32 -0.53
N PRO A 514 -4.91 46.86 -1.40
CA PRO A 514 -5.20 46.75 -2.81
C PRO A 514 -6.13 45.55 -3.05
N THR A 515 -7.15 45.87 -3.84
CA THR A 515 -8.30 45.09 -4.30
C THR A 515 -7.90 43.83 -5.06
N ALA A 516 -8.86 42.90 -5.14
CA ALA A 516 -8.80 41.62 -5.85
C ALA A 516 -8.02 41.67 -7.18
N MET A 517 -7.15 40.66 -7.35
CA MET A 517 -6.33 40.43 -8.54
C MET A 517 -7.22 40.39 -9.79
N ASN A 518 -6.93 41.27 -10.76
CA ASN A 518 -7.71 41.40 -11.98
C ASN A 518 -7.50 40.15 -12.87
N GLU A 519 -8.54 39.72 -13.58
CA GLU A 519 -8.58 38.52 -14.43
C GLU A 519 -7.42 38.48 -15.47
N ALA A 520 -6.97 39.64 -15.95
CA ALA A 520 -5.81 39.79 -16.83
C ALA A 520 -4.47 39.51 -16.14
N GLU A 521 -4.30 39.86 -14.85
CA GLU A 521 -3.12 39.48 -14.06
C GLU A 521 -3.12 37.98 -13.74
N ALA A 522 -4.29 37.41 -13.45
CA ALA A 522 -4.45 35.97 -13.27
C ALA A 522 -4.11 35.19 -14.55
N LEU A 523 -4.57 35.66 -15.71
CA LEU A 523 -4.25 35.10 -17.02
C LEU A 523 -2.76 35.24 -17.37
N ARG A 524 -2.14 36.38 -17.03
CA ARG A 524 -0.71 36.61 -17.24
C ARG A 524 0.15 35.68 -16.38
N LEU A 525 -0.18 35.51 -15.10
CA LEU A 525 0.46 34.54 -14.19
C LEU A 525 0.24 33.09 -14.65
N LEU A 526 -0.93 32.76 -15.21
CA LEU A 526 -1.21 31.45 -15.82
C LEU A 526 -0.38 31.22 -17.09
N GLN A 527 -0.19 32.25 -17.93
CA GLN A 527 0.67 32.18 -19.11
C GLN A 527 2.15 32.07 -18.73
N GLU A 528 2.62 32.82 -17.74
CA GLU A 528 3.98 32.72 -17.21
C GLU A 528 4.23 31.34 -16.59
N ARG A 529 3.27 30.78 -15.84
CA ARG A 529 3.35 29.39 -15.34
C ARG A 529 3.33 28.35 -16.46
N ARG A 530 2.60 28.59 -17.55
CA ARG A 530 2.61 27.71 -18.74
C ARG A 530 3.93 27.81 -19.51
N GLN A 531 4.51 29.00 -19.62
CA GLN A 531 5.83 29.21 -20.23
C GLN A 531 6.94 28.60 -19.37
N GLN A 532 6.93 28.79 -18.05
CA GLN A 532 7.88 28.16 -17.14
C GLN A 532 7.75 26.64 -17.12
N ARG A 533 6.51 26.10 -17.25
CA ARG A 533 6.31 24.65 -17.45
C ARG A 533 6.80 24.17 -18.81
N ALA A 534 6.63 24.94 -19.88
CA ALA A 534 7.10 24.59 -21.21
C ALA A 534 8.62 24.70 -21.35
N GLU A 535 9.25 25.67 -20.69
CA GLU A 535 10.70 25.89 -20.64
C GLU A 535 11.38 24.91 -19.68
N GLY A 536 10.75 24.61 -18.54
CA GLY A 536 11.09 23.49 -17.67
C GLY A 536 10.97 22.15 -18.41
N ALA A 537 9.89 21.92 -19.17
CA ALA A 537 9.74 20.74 -20.03
C ALA A 537 10.74 20.69 -21.19
N ARG A 538 11.28 21.84 -21.66
CA ARG A 538 12.34 21.91 -22.68
C ARG A 538 13.73 21.61 -22.10
N LEU A 539 14.03 22.10 -20.91
CA LEU A 539 15.25 21.73 -20.15
C LEU A 539 15.20 20.27 -19.67
N VAL A 540 13.99 19.77 -19.40
CA VAL A 540 13.63 18.35 -19.18
C VAL A 540 13.39 17.63 -20.52
N GLY A 541 13.56 18.27 -21.69
CA GLY A 541 13.49 17.59 -23.00
C GLY A 541 14.64 16.60 -23.21
N LEU A 542 15.71 16.73 -22.42
CA LEU A 542 16.78 15.74 -22.25
C LEU A 542 16.41 14.61 -21.26
N PHE A 543 15.13 14.52 -20.85
CA PHE A 543 14.62 13.57 -19.88
C PHE A 543 13.68 12.53 -20.52
N GLU A 544 13.20 12.75 -21.75
CA GLU A 544 12.36 11.81 -22.53
C GLU A 544 13.03 11.27 -23.82
N ASP A 545 14.21 11.77 -24.22
CA ASP A 545 15.04 11.20 -25.29
C ASP A 545 16.16 10.30 -24.75
#